data_AF-A0A086TBL2-F1
#
_entry.id   AF-A0A086TBL2-F1
#
_cell.length_a   1.000
_cell.length_b   1.000
_cell.length_c   1.000
_cell.angle_alpha   90.00
_cell.angle_beta   90.00
_cell.angle_gamma   90.00
#
_symmetry.space_group_name_H-M   'P 1'
#
loop_
_entity.id
_entity.type
_entity.pdbx_description
1 polymer ?
#
loop_
_entity_poly.entity_id
_entity_poly.type
_entity_poly.pdbx_seq_one_letter_code
_entity_poly.pdbx_strand_id
1 'polypeptide(L)'
;MASNNGISLTLDYLGDAAHLMRMTAPETSAHLMSQRSNLMFHHDMAMSDVQRQHVCGACGHIMIPGSESTLKLEARRRRQRSKQPRGQRPTTRPARDSLTKVIQCGRCDRQTRIGIALPAPAVARHKVKKAKSKNLAHDSSSASKQQAEATAATAATAAPKASANASSKKRAKNRKAGLQALLAGQQQQRANPLSLADFMKK
;
A
#
# COMPACT_ATOMS: atom_id res chain seq x y z
N MET A 1 43.16 -6.97 -4.15
CA MET A 1 41.77 -6.66 -3.73
C MET A 1 41.24 -7.71 -2.73
N ALA A 2 41.95 -7.99 -1.64
CA ALA A 2 41.55 -9.03 -0.67
C ALA A 2 40.81 -8.48 0.57
N SER A 3 40.74 -7.15 0.72
CA SER A 3 40.41 -6.51 2.00
C SER A 3 38.92 -6.44 2.34
N ASN A 4 38.02 -6.46 1.34
CA ASN A 4 36.59 -6.21 1.59
C ASN A 4 35.88 -7.37 2.31
N ASN A 5 36.27 -8.62 2.05
CA ASN A 5 35.63 -9.79 2.68
C ASN A 5 35.92 -9.83 4.20
N GLY A 6 37.14 -9.47 4.63
CA GLY A 6 37.50 -9.41 6.04
C GLY A 6 36.71 -8.33 6.81
N ILE A 7 36.42 -7.20 6.15
CA ILE A 7 35.61 -6.13 6.75
C ILE A 7 34.17 -6.60 6.95
N SER A 8 33.54 -7.26 5.96
CA SER A 8 32.17 -7.78 6.13
C SER A 8 32.08 -8.76 7.30
N LEU A 9 32.97 -9.76 7.35
CA LEU A 9 33.01 -10.73 8.44
C LEU A 9 33.19 -10.07 9.83
N THR A 10 33.97 -8.99 9.89
CA THR A 10 34.17 -8.23 11.13
C THR A 10 32.90 -7.45 11.51
N LEU A 11 32.21 -6.83 10.54
CA LEU A 11 30.94 -6.15 10.78
C LEU A 11 29.85 -7.13 11.24
N ASP A 12 29.82 -8.34 10.70
CA ASP A 12 28.83 -9.36 11.06
C ASP A 12 29.13 -9.91 12.48
N TYR A 13 30.38 -10.28 12.76
CA TYR A 13 30.84 -10.67 14.10
C TYR A 13 30.51 -9.63 15.18
N LEU A 14 30.81 -8.34 14.94
CA LEU A 14 30.50 -7.27 15.88
C LEU A 14 28.98 -7.09 16.08
N GLY A 15 28.18 -7.34 15.04
CA GLY A 15 26.73 -7.34 15.13
C GLY A 15 26.20 -8.46 16.03
N ASP A 16 26.61 -9.70 15.75
CA ASP A 16 26.15 -10.89 16.46
C ASP A 16 26.61 -10.90 17.92
N ALA A 17 27.88 -10.57 18.20
CA ALA A 17 28.41 -10.47 19.56
C ALA A 17 27.70 -9.38 20.39
N ALA A 18 27.34 -8.25 19.77
CA ALA A 18 26.54 -7.22 20.42
C ALA A 18 25.11 -7.69 20.69
N HIS A 19 24.47 -8.39 19.75
CA HIS A 19 23.14 -8.95 19.95
C HIS A 19 23.11 -10.02 21.06
N LEU A 20 24.16 -10.83 21.18
CA LEU A 20 24.32 -11.82 22.25
C LEU A 20 24.48 -11.17 23.63
N MET A 21 25.36 -10.17 23.77
CA MET A 21 25.61 -9.51 25.06
C MET A 21 24.53 -8.51 25.48
N ARG A 22 23.61 -8.14 24.58
CA ARG A 22 22.58 -7.12 24.78
C ARG A 22 21.86 -7.18 26.14
N MET A 23 21.46 -8.38 26.59
CA MET A 23 20.64 -8.56 27.79
C MET A 23 21.45 -8.60 29.09
N THR A 24 22.70 -9.09 29.05
CA THR A 24 23.56 -9.27 30.23
C THR A 24 24.53 -8.11 30.43
N ALA A 25 24.92 -7.45 29.34
CA ALA A 25 25.84 -6.32 29.30
C ALA A 25 25.42 -5.32 28.20
N PRO A 26 24.35 -4.52 28.41
CA PRO A 26 23.89 -3.53 27.44
C PRO A 26 24.97 -2.51 27.09
N GLU A 27 25.87 -2.22 28.04
CA GLU A 27 27.07 -1.39 27.87
C GLU A 27 28.03 -1.92 26.80
N THR A 28 28.42 -3.20 26.89
CA THR A 28 29.36 -3.80 25.92
C THR A 28 28.69 -3.97 24.56
N SER A 29 27.40 -4.30 24.51
CA SER A 29 26.64 -4.37 23.25
C SER A 29 26.63 -3.02 22.50
N ALA A 30 26.48 -1.92 23.24
CA ALA A 30 26.51 -0.57 22.70
C ALA A 30 27.91 -0.19 22.21
N HIS A 31 28.97 -0.54 22.96
CA HIS A 31 30.36 -0.34 22.53
C HIS A 31 30.66 -1.07 21.21
N LEU A 32 30.32 -2.36 21.09
CA LEU A 32 30.54 -3.15 19.88
C LEU A 32 29.78 -2.59 18.67
N MET A 33 28.53 -2.16 18.86
CA MET A 33 27.75 -1.51 17.79
C MET A 33 28.30 -0.13 17.40
N SER A 34 28.88 0.61 18.35
CA SER A 34 29.59 1.87 18.07
C SER A 34 30.85 1.60 17.24
N GLN A 35 31.66 0.61 17.61
CA GLN A 35 32.82 0.17 16.85
C GLN A 35 32.44 -0.31 15.43
N ARG A 36 31.35 -1.08 15.30
CA ARG A 36 30.77 -1.48 14.01
C ARG A 36 30.41 -0.26 13.14
N SER A 37 29.75 0.75 13.73
CA SER A 37 29.40 1.99 13.04
C SER A 37 30.63 2.82 12.64
N ASN A 38 31.68 2.83 13.47
CA ASN A 38 32.93 3.50 13.18
C ASN A 38 33.69 2.83 12.02
N LEU A 39 33.78 1.49 12.00
CA LEU A 39 34.33 0.75 10.86
C LEU A 39 33.54 1.00 9.56
N MET A 40 32.21 1.03 9.62
CA MET A 40 31.40 1.40 8.46
C MET A 40 31.74 2.80 7.93
N PHE A 41 31.90 3.78 8.83
CA PHE A 41 32.28 5.14 8.47
C PHE A 41 33.68 5.24 7.84
N HIS A 42 34.69 4.56 8.41
CA HIS A 42 36.06 4.56 7.86
C HIS A 42 36.21 3.88 6.49
N HIS A 43 35.21 3.10 6.07
CA HIS A 43 35.17 2.43 4.78
C HIS A 43 34.07 2.98 3.86
N ASP A 44 33.59 4.21 4.11
CA ASP A 44 32.55 4.92 3.33
C ASP A 44 31.24 4.13 3.14
N MET A 45 30.94 3.19 4.05
CA MET A 45 29.74 2.36 3.99
C MET A 45 28.57 3.05 4.69
N ALA A 46 27.57 3.45 3.91
CA ALA A 46 26.34 4.04 4.43
C ALA A 46 25.53 3.02 5.27
N MET A 47 25.14 3.42 6.49
CA MET A 47 24.21 2.64 7.31
C MET A 47 22.83 2.59 6.65
N SER A 48 22.25 1.39 6.51
CA SER A 48 20.89 1.23 6.00
C SER A 48 19.85 1.84 6.94
N ASP A 49 18.73 2.32 6.38
CA ASP A 49 17.61 2.83 7.18
C ASP A 49 17.00 1.75 8.09
N VAL A 50 17.18 0.46 7.80
CA VAL A 50 16.80 -0.63 8.71
C VAL A 50 17.73 -0.63 9.93
N GLN A 51 19.05 -0.62 9.73
CA GLN A 51 20.02 -0.58 10.83
C GLN A 51 19.85 0.68 11.70
N ARG A 52 19.59 1.84 11.08
CA ARG A 52 19.29 3.11 11.77
C ARG A 52 18.00 3.06 12.62
N GLN A 53 17.09 2.10 12.40
CA GLN A 53 15.92 1.88 13.26
C GLN A 53 16.23 1.07 14.52
N HIS A 54 17.28 0.25 14.49
CA HIS A 54 17.61 -0.71 15.53
C HIS A 54 18.84 -0.33 16.35
N VAL A 55 19.71 0.55 15.85
CA VAL A 55 20.97 0.95 16.50
C VAL A 55 21.09 2.46 16.54
N CYS A 56 21.37 3.02 17.72
CA CYS A 56 21.62 4.46 17.85
C CYS A 56 22.99 4.82 17.24
N GLY A 57 23.00 5.60 16.15
CA GLY A 57 24.23 6.09 15.49
C GLY A 57 25.03 7.14 16.29
N ALA A 58 24.90 7.18 17.62
CA ALA A 58 25.65 8.05 18.50
C ALA A 58 26.37 7.28 19.61
N CYS A 59 25.67 6.39 20.30
CA CYS A 59 26.21 5.58 21.40
C CYS A 59 26.20 4.07 21.12
N GLY A 60 25.73 3.64 19.95
CA GLY A 60 25.62 2.22 19.57
C GLY A 60 24.50 1.42 20.27
N HIS A 61 23.77 2.01 21.23
CA HIS A 61 22.70 1.29 21.95
C HIS A 61 21.64 0.69 20.99
N ILE A 62 21.30 -0.58 21.21
CA ILE A 62 20.35 -1.34 20.39
C ILE A 62 18.91 -1.01 20.79
N MET A 63 18.27 -0.13 20.05
CA MET A 63 16.93 0.40 20.31
C MET A 63 15.84 -0.68 20.09
N ILE A 64 15.16 -1.10 21.16
CA ILE A 64 13.85 -1.78 21.08
C ILE A 64 12.76 -0.77 21.46
N PRO A 65 11.79 -0.48 20.56
CA PRO A 65 10.61 0.29 20.91
C PRO A 65 9.80 -0.40 22.02
N GLY A 66 9.43 0.34 23.06
CA GLY A 66 8.60 -0.17 24.16
C GLY A 66 9.38 -0.79 25.32
N SER A 67 10.72 -0.83 25.24
CA SER A 67 11.58 -0.89 26.42
C SER A 67 12.05 0.53 26.77
N GLU A 68 13.36 0.78 26.75
CA GLU A 68 13.95 2.09 27.06
C GLU A 68 13.80 3.08 25.87
N SER A 69 13.74 2.58 24.63
CA SER A 69 13.66 3.42 23.43
C SER A 69 12.21 3.70 23.02
N THR A 70 11.92 4.94 22.60
CA THR A 70 10.55 5.35 22.21
C THR A 70 10.42 5.52 20.70
N LEU A 71 9.21 5.30 20.18
CA LEU A 71 8.88 5.39 18.75
C LEU A 71 7.65 6.27 18.56
N LYS A 72 7.76 7.27 17.70
CA LYS A 72 6.70 8.23 17.36
C LYS A 72 6.53 8.28 15.83
N LEU A 73 5.29 8.39 15.37
CA LEU A 73 4.95 8.54 13.96
C LEU A 73 4.43 9.95 13.71
N GLU A 74 5.24 10.77 13.06
CA GLU A 74 4.96 12.18 12.79
C GLU A 74 4.53 12.37 11.34
N ALA A 75 3.24 12.63 11.11
CA ALA A 75 2.78 13.11 9.83
C ALA A 75 3.26 14.56 9.64
N ARG A 76 4.06 14.84 8.59
CA ARG A 76 4.48 16.21 8.25
C ARG A 76 3.29 17.01 7.76
N ARG A 77 2.49 17.54 8.69
CA ARG A 77 1.37 18.43 8.37
C ARG A 77 1.92 19.61 7.57
N ARG A 78 1.45 19.74 6.32
CA ARG A 78 1.73 20.90 5.47
C ARG A 78 1.30 22.15 6.22
N ARG A 79 2.26 22.89 6.82
CA ARG A 79 1.99 24.22 7.39
C ARG A 79 1.29 25.01 6.30
N GLN A 80 0.02 25.35 6.50
CA GLN A 80 -0.72 26.15 5.55
C GLN A 80 0.03 27.46 5.44
N ARG A 81 0.62 27.69 4.26
CA ARG A 81 1.40 28.90 3.97
C ARG A 81 0.39 30.03 3.83
N SER A 82 0.03 30.62 4.98
CA SER A 82 -0.82 31.80 5.05
C SER A 82 -0.23 32.85 4.13
N LYS A 83 -1.03 33.29 3.16
CA LYS A 83 -0.75 34.41 2.24
C LYS A 83 0.62 34.32 1.52
N GLN A 84 0.72 33.49 0.48
CA GLN A 84 1.59 33.85 -0.65
C GLN A 84 0.85 34.81 -1.60
N PRO A 85 1.53 35.81 -2.19
CA PRO A 85 0.94 36.69 -3.17
C PRO A 85 0.54 35.92 -4.44
N ARG A 86 -0.56 36.35 -5.08
CA ARG A 86 -1.03 35.81 -6.35
C ARG A 86 0.00 36.17 -7.44
N GLY A 87 0.63 35.17 -8.06
CA GLY A 87 1.53 35.43 -9.20
C GLY A 87 2.35 34.23 -9.69
N GLN A 88 2.88 33.40 -8.80
CA GLN A 88 3.77 32.30 -9.20
C GLN A 88 3.05 30.94 -9.18
N ARG A 89 2.92 30.35 -10.37
CA ARG A 89 2.42 28.98 -10.59
C ARG A 89 3.51 27.99 -10.16
N PRO A 90 3.33 27.18 -9.09
CA PRO A 90 4.33 26.20 -8.71
C PRO A 90 4.37 25.09 -9.75
N THR A 91 5.51 24.92 -10.43
CA THR A 91 5.73 23.85 -11.42
C THR A 91 5.99 22.48 -10.77
N THR A 92 6.20 22.44 -9.46
CA THR A 92 6.34 21.22 -8.69
C THR A 92 5.00 20.80 -8.07
N ARG A 93 4.58 19.56 -8.36
CA ARG A 93 3.45 18.91 -7.68
C ARG A 93 3.63 19.03 -6.16
N PRO A 94 2.58 19.27 -5.37
CA PRO A 94 2.71 19.31 -3.92
C PRO A 94 3.27 17.98 -3.44
N ALA A 95 4.44 18.03 -2.78
CA ALA A 95 5.02 16.85 -2.13
C ALA A 95 3.95 16.23 -1.22
N ARG A 96 3.71 14.93 -1.38
CA ARG A 96 2.76 14.17 -0.56
C ARG A 96 3.15 14.32 0.90
N ASP A 97 2.16 14.41 1.80
CA ASP A 97 2.42 14.53 3.24
C ASP A 97 3.29 13.35 3.70
N SER A 98 4.56 13.61 4.00
CA SER A 98 5.54 12.57 4.33
C SER A 98 5.36 12.13 5.78
N LEU A 99 5.18 10.83 6.02
CA LEU A 99 5.19 10.25 7.35
C LEU A 99 6.65 10.05 7.80
N THR A 100 6.99 10.52 8.99
CA THR A 100 8.34 10.38 9.56
C THR A 100 8.28 9.47 10.77
N LYS A 101 9.09 8.41 10.76
CA LYS A 101 9.37 7.60 11.95
C LYS A 101 10.44 8.34 12.76
N VAL A 102 10.10 8.71 13.99
CA VAL A 102 11.04 9.31 14.95
C VAL A 102 11.28 8.28 16.05
N ILE A 103 12.54 7.89 16.24
CA ILE A 103 12.95 6.91 17.25
C ILE A 103 13.92 7.62 18.19
N GLN A 104 13.65 7.59 19.49
CA GLN A 104 14.49 8.18 20.52
C GLN A 104 15.26 7.07 21.23
N CYS A 105 16.58 7.18 21.28
CA CYS A 105 17.42 6.25 22.02
C CYS A 105 17.19 6.39 23.52
N GLY A 106 16.85 5.29 24.20
CA GLY A 106 16.61 5.27 25.65
C GLY A 106 17.81 5.55 26.55
N ARG A 107 19.02 5.65 25.97
CA ARG A 107 20.28 5.79 26.71
C ARG A 107 20.96 7.16 26.57
N CYS A 108 20.74 7.86 25.45
CA CYS A 108 21.37 9.18 25.18
C CYS A 108 20.41 10.21 24.58
N ASP A 109 19.11 9.89 24.55
CA ASP A 109 17.99 10.72 24.04
C ASP A 109 18.10 11.22 22.59
N ARG A 110 19.16 10.86 21.85
CA ARG A 110 19.30 11.27 20.45
C ARG A 110 18.20 10.65 19.61
N GLN A 111 17.55 11.50 18.80
CA GLN A 111 16.47 11.12 17.91
C GLN A 111 16.99 10.77 16.52
N THR A 112 16.64 9.58 16.04
CA THR A 112 16.79 9.18 14.63
C THR A 112 15.48 9.42 13.89
N ARG A 113 15.54 10.15 12.77
CA ARG A 113 14.40 10.40 11.88
C ARG A 113 14.56 9.65 10.56
N ILE A 114 13.50 8.96 10.15
CA ILE A 114 13.46 8.12 8.94
C ILE A 114 12.16 8.40 8.19
N GLY A 115 12.27 8.71 6.90
CA GLY A 115 11.12 8.99 6.05
C GLY A 115 10.43 7.70 5.60
N ILE A 116 9.14 7.57 5.90
CA ILE A 116 8.30 6.50 5.35
C ILE A 116 7.62 7.05 4.09
N ALA A 117 7.92 6.45 2.94
CA ALA A 117 7.19 6.72 1.72
C ALA A 117 5.73 6.26 1.88
N LEU A 118 4.76 7.17 1.75
CA LEU A 118 3.36 6.78 1.78
C LEU A 118 3.02 5.91 0.56
N PRO A 119 2.28 4.80 0.75
CA PRO A 119 1.74 4.05 -0.38
C PRO A 119 0.91 4.98 -1.27
N ALA A 120 0.91 4.71 -2.58
CA ALA A 120 0.13 5.51 -3.51
C ALA A 120 -1.35 5.50 -3.09
N PRO A 121 -2.04 6.65 -3.07
CA PRO A 121 -3.44 6.70 -2.68
C PRO A 121 -4.25 5.79 -3.58
N ALA A 122 -5.04 4.89 -2.99
CA ALA A 122 -5.92 4.00 -3.72
C ALA A 122 -6.77 4.83 -4.70
N VAL A 123 -6.75 4.44 -5.99
CA VAL A 123 -7.26 5.28 -7.08
C VAL A 123 -8.74 5.56 -6.85
N ALA A 124 -9.06 6.77 -6.40
CA ALA A 124 -10.42 7.17 -6.12
C ALA A 124 -11.21 7.18 -7.43
N ARG A 125 -12.04 6.15 -7.65
CA ARG A 125 -12.88 6.02 -8.84
C ARG A 125 -13.69 7.30 -9.01
N HIS A 126 -13.46 8.02 -10.10
CA HIS A 126 -14.16 9.26 -10.40
C HIS A 126 -15.67 9.03 -10.31
N LYS A 127 -16.34 9.72 -9.38
CA LYS A 127 -17.80 9.82 -9.40
C LYS A 127 -18.18 10.57 -10.67
N VAL A 128 -18.62 9.83 -11.69
CA VAL A 128 -19.18 10.40 -12.92
C VAL A 128 -20.33 11.31 -12.52
N LYS A 129 -20.15 12.63 -12.68
CA LYS A 129 -21.23 13.59 -12.50
C LYS A 129 -22.25 13.30 -13.60
N LYS A 130 -23.45 12.83 -13.23
CA LYS A 130 -24.57 12.71 -14.16
C LYS A 130 -24.92 14.11 -14.68
N ALA A 131 -24.57 14.41 -15.92
CA ALA A 131 -25.11 15.55 -16.62
C ALA A 131 -26.62 15.36 -16.78
N LYS A 132 -27.40 16.28 -16.22
CA LYS A 132 -28.86 16.26 -16.30
C LYS A 132 -29.29 16.97 -17.59
N SER A 133 -29.13 16.28 -18.72
CA SER A 133 -29.66 16.75 -19.99
C SER A 133 -31.19 16.81 -19.90
N LYS A 134 -31.78 17.97 -20.25
CA LYS A 134 -33.23 18.13 -20.33
C LYS A 134 -33.69 17.65 -21.70
N ASN A 135 -34.82 16.97 -21.75
CA ASN A 135 -35.50 16.70 -23.02
C ASN A 135 -35.99 18.02 -23.63
N LEU A 136 -35.72 18.24 -24.91
CA LEU A 136 -36.65 18.91 -25.81
C LEU A 136 -36.82 18.02 -27.03
N ALA A 137 -38.08 17.76 -27.39
CA ALA A 137 -38.45 17.17 -28.67
C ALA A 137 -38.84 18.30 -29.62
N HIS A 138 -38.51 18.16 -30.91
CA HIS A 138 -39.30 18.74 -31.98
C HIS A 138 -39.42 17.73 -33.12
N ASP A 139 -40.51 17.88 -33.86
CA ASP A 139 -41.09 16.96 -34.82
C ASP A 139 -40.71 17.29 -36.28
N SER A 140 -40.71 16.28 -37.18
CA SER A 140 -40.70 16.36 -38.66
C SER A 140 -39.54 17.14 -39.34
N SER A 141 -39.16 17.03 -40.63
CA SER A 141 -39.34 16.11 -41.79
C SER A 141 -38.34 16.59 -42.90
N SER A 142 -38.03 15.96 -44.05
CA SER A 142 -38.20 14.62 -44.64
C SER A 142 -37.30 14.47 -45.91
N ALA A 143 -37.10 13.23 -46.39
CA ALA A 143 -36.74 12.83 -47.77
C ALA A 143 -35.35 13.17 -48.38
N SER A 144 -34.52 12.13 -48.58
CA SER A 144 -33.99 11.73 -49.90
C SER A 144 -33.25 10.37 -49.89
N LYS A 145 -33.69 9.49 -50.82
CA LYS A 145 -32.95 8.53 -51.71
C LYS A 145 -31.41 8.37 -51.53
N GLN A 146 -30.76 7.21 -51.76
CA GLN A 146 -31.06 6.05 -52.62
C GLN A 146 -30.12 4.82 -52.32
N GLN A 147 -30.58 3.58 -52.63
CA GLN A 147 -29.90 2.37 -53.21
C GLN A 147 -28.40 1.99 -52.89
N ALA A 148 -27.92 0.73 -52.89
CA ALA A 148 -28.40 -0.57 -53.42
C ALA A 148 -27.78 -1.83 -52.71
N GLU A 149 -28.38 -3.02 -52.92
CA GLU A 149 -27.80 -4.38 -53.09
C GLU A 149 -26.84 -5.03 -52.03
N ALA A 150 -26.75 -6.37 -51.85
CA ALA A 150 -27.54 -7.54 -52.31
C ALA A 150 -27.25 -8.82 -51.48
N THR A 151 -28.19 -9.81 -51.48
CA THR A 151 -28.02 -11.30 -51.36
C THR A 151 -27.20 -11.95 -50.20
N ALA A 152 -27.48 -13.16 -49.67
CA ALA A 152 -28.61 -14.12 -49.75
C ALA A 152 -28.46 -15.25 -48.66
N ALA A 153 -29.34 -16.27 -48.68
CA ALA A 153 -29.19 -17.64 -48.12
C ALA A 153 -29.77 -18.04 -46.73
N THR A 154 -31.05 -18.46 -46.75
CA THR A 154 -31.60 -19.77 -46.26
C THR A 154 -31.50 -20.31 -44.82
N ALA A 155 -32.70 -20.60 -44.27
CA ALA A 155 -33.19 -21.89 -43.73
C ALA A 155 -33.09 -22.29 -42.21
N ALA A 156 -34.30 -22.33 -41.61
CA ALA A 156 -34.91 -23.45 -40.84
C ALA A 156 -34.67 -23.71 -39.33
N THR A 157 -35.78 -24.18 -38.71
CA THR A 157 -35.94 -25.03 -37.50
C THR A 157 -35.95 -24.45 -36.07
N ALA A 158 -37.19 -24.24 -35.57
CA ALA A 158 -37.80 -24.69 -34.30
C ALA A 158 -37.12 -24.59 -32.90
N ALA A 159 -38.01 -24.33 -31.92
CA ALA A 159 -37.92 -24.50 -30.46
C ALA A 159 -37.15 -23.44 -29.60
N PRO A 160 -37.73 -22.99 -28.46
CA PRO A 160 -37.29 -21.77 -27.78
C PRO A 160 -36.16 -22.00 -26.77
N LYS A 161 -35.03 -21.31 -26.95
CA LYS A 161 -33.92 -21.29 -25.98
C LYS A 161 -34.19 -20.27 -24.87
N ALA A 162 -34.03 -20.70 -23.61
CA ALA A 162 -34.24 -19.87 -22.43
C ALA A 162 -33.39 -18.58 -22.46
N SER A 163 -34.02 -17.42 -22.27
CA SER A 163 -33.31 -16.15 -22.43
C SER A 163 -32.21 -15.95 -21.36
N ALA A 164 -31.00 -15.60 -21.81
CA ALA A 164 -29.84 -15.34 -20.96
C ALA A 164 -30.01 -14.17 -19.97
N ASN A 165 -31.12 -13.44 -20.04
CA ASN A 165 -31.38 -12.20 -19.30
C ASN A 165 -31.98 -12.41 -17.89
N ALA A 166 -32.42 -13.63 -17.55
CA ALA A 166 -32.93 -13.93 -16.20
C ALA A 166 -31.86 -13.72 -15.10
N SER A 167 -30.59 -13.99 -15.40
CA SER A 167 -29.47 -13.86 -14.46
C SER A 167 -29.03 -12.40 -14.24
N SER A 168 -29.25 -11.52 -15.21
CA SER A 168 -28.88 -10.10 -15.11
C SER A 168 -29.76 -9.34 -14.09
N LYS A 169 -31.09 -9.52 -14.18
CA LYS A 169 -32.04 -8.89 -13.25
C LYS A 169 -31.88 -9.38 -11.81
N LYS A 170 -31.63 -10.68 -11.59
CA LYS A 170 -31.37 -11.25 -10.23
C LYS A 170 -30.11 -10.64 -9.59
N ARG A 171 -29.00 -10.56 -10.33
CA ARG A 171 -27.73 -9.97 -9.83
C ARG A 171 -27.84 -8.47 -9.53
N ALA A 172 -28.64 -7.72 -10.28
CA ALA A 172 -28.90 -6.31 -9.99
C ALA A 172 -29.69 -6.09 -8.69
N LYS A 173 -30.59 -7.01 -8.32
CA LYS A 173 -31.37 -6.92 -7.07
C LYS A 173 -30.51 -7.23 -5.83
N ASN A 174 -29.68 -8.29 -5.85
CA ASN A 174 -28.77 -8.61 -4.74
C ASN A 174 -27.75 -7.51 -4.45
N ARG A 175 -27.28 -6.78 -5.48
CA ARG A 175 -26.38 -5.61 -5.31
C ARG A 175 -27.02 -4.42 -4.57
N LYS A 176 -28.35 -4.40 -4.40
CA LYS A 176 -29.10 -3.36 -3.67
C LYS A 176 -29.61 -3.81 -2.30
N ALA A 177 -29.56 -5.11 -1.98
CA ALA A 177 -30.27 -5.69 -0.84
C ALA A 177 -29.43 -5.80 0.46
N GLY A 178 -28.22 -5.23 0.48
CA GLY A 178 -27.37 -5.18 1.67
C GLY A 178 -26.76 -6.52 2.09
N LEU A 179 -26.01 -6.50 3.19
CA LEU A 179 -25.24 -7.67 3.67
C LEU A 179 -26.15 -8.84 4.07
N GLN A 180 -27.29 -8.56 4.73
CA GLN A 180 -28.22 -9.59 5.21
C GLN A 180 -28.82 -10.44 4.06
N ALA A 181 -29.15 -9.82 2.92
CA ALA A 181 -29.66 -10.57 1.76
C ALA A 181 -28.60 -11.45 1.10
N LEU A 182 -27.32 -11.07 1.17
CA LEU A 182 -26.22 -11.90 0.69
C LEU A 182 -25.98 -13.10 1.62
N LEU A 183 -26.12 -12.92 2.94
CA LEU A 183 -26.02 -14.00 3.91
C LEU A 183 -27.16 -15.03 3.74
N ALA A 184 -28.41 -14.57 3.61
CA ALA A 184 -29.55 -15.45 3.35
C ALA A 184 -29.40 -16.25 2.04
N GLY A 185 -28.98 -15.59 0.96
CA GLY A 185 -28.72 -16.25 -0.32
C GLY A 185 -27.56 -17.26 -0.27
N GLN A 186 -26.52 -16.99 0.52
CA GLN A 186 -25.43 -17.96 0.73
C GLN A 186 -25.92 -19.20 1.51
N GLN A 187 -26.86 -19.04 2.43
CA GLN A 187 -27.43 -20.13 3.21
C GLN A 187 -28.21 -21.12 2.32
N GLN A 188 -28.88 -20.63 1.27
CA GLN A 188 -29.51 -21.45 0.21
C GLN A 188 -28.53 -22.06 -0.80
N GLN A 189 -27.26 -21.65 -0.81
CA GLN A 189 -26.20 -22.28 -1.60
C GLN A 189 -25.36 -23.31 -0.82
N ARG A 190 -25.73 -23.63 0.44
CA ARG A 190 -25.03 -24.64 1.28
C ARG A 190 -25.29 -26.11 0.88
N ALA A 191 -25.80 -26.36 -0.33
CA ALA A 191 -25.83 -27.68 -0.95
C ALA A 191 -24.59 -27.89 -1.86
N ASN A 192 -23.41 -27.53 -1.36
CA ASN A 192 -22.12 -27.73 -2.06
C ASN A 192 -21.32 -28.80 -1.30
N PRO A 193 -21.04 -29.98 -1.89
CA PRO A 193 -20.71 -31.20 -1.13
C PRO A 193 -19.24 -31.33 -0.70
N LEU A 194 -18.44 -30.25 -0.73
CA LEU A 194 -17.02 -30.27 -0.37
C LEU A 194 -16.73 -29.17 0.66
N SER A 195 -16.39 -29.59 1.87
CA SER A 195 -16.10 -28.72 3.01
C SER A 195 -14.60 -28.65 3.29
N LEU A 196 -14.12 -27.53 3.83
CA LEU A 196 -12.72 -27.42 4.28
C LEU A 196 -12.35 -28.46 5.36
N ALA A 197 -13.34 -29.01 6.07
CA ALA A 197 -13.14 -30.08 7.05
C ALA A 197 -12.63 -31.39 6.42
N ASP A 198 -12.94 -31.66 5.14
CA ASP A 198 -12.54 -32.90 4.45
C ASP A 198 -11.02 -32.94 4.17
N PHE A 199 -10.35 -31.78 4.16
CA PHE A 199 -8.91 -31.65 3.93
C PHE A 199 -8.07 -31.60 5.21
N MET A 200 -8.69 -31.54 6.40
CA MET A 200 -7.98 -31.41 7.68
C MET A 200 -7.88 -32.71 8.48
N LYS A 201 -8.27 -33.86 7.90
CA LYS A 201 -7.97 -35.18 8.46
C LYS A 201 -6.70 -35.76 7.84
N LYS A 202 -5.57 -35.54 8.51
CA LYS A 202 -4.37 -36.36 8.36
C LYS A 202 -3.54 -36.35 9.64
#